data_AF-A0A2R6L4M1-F1
#
_entry.id   AF-A0A2R6L4M1-F1
#
_cell.length_a   1.000
_cell.length_b   1.000
_cell.length_c   1.000
_cell.angle_alpha   90.00
_cell.angle_beta   90.00
_cell.angle_gamma   90.00
#
_symmetry.space_group_name_H-M   'P 1'
#
loop_
_entity.id
_entity.type
_entity.pdbx_description
1 polymer ?
#
loop_
_entity_poly.entity_id
_entity_poly.type
_entity_poly.pdbx_seq_one_letter_code
_entity_poly.pdbx_strand_id
1 'polypeptide(L)'
;MSSVQHRLEEMRAEIENEVPADITITEVRYEGPELVIYTRDPKRFARDGDLVRKLASKLRKRITVRPDPAVLSKPDDAREQVLDVIPEEAGVTDLDFHLDTGEVVIEAEKPGMVIGRHGATLREITQEVGWTPEVVRTPPIESSTVKNVRNFLKQERNERRDILERIGRQIHREEMSDDEWVRITTLGCCREVGRASFIISTPETRVLVDCGDKPGAEDEVPYLQVPEALGSGANSLDAVVLTHAHLDHSALIPLLFKYGYDGPIYTTEPTRDLMGLLTLDYLDVAAKEGRTPPYESEMVREAIKHTVPLEYGDVTDIAPDIKLTLHNAGHILGSAIAHFHIGDGLYNVAFSGDIHYDDTRLFNGAVNEFPRVETLVLESTYGGRNDYQTDQEDSERKLKHTLRNTLERGGKVLVPAFAVGRSQEIMLVLEEAMREGEIPEVPVHLDGMIWEATAIHTTYPEYLRDDLRERIFHDDENPFLSEQFNHIDGGEEERQEVADGGPCIILSTSGMMEGGPILSWLELIADANDSTLVFVGYQAQGTLGRRIQNGRRDLPLGNGPRSSSVTLEMNVETVDGFSGHADRQGLENFVRTMNPRPEKVLCVHGDESSTTRRVIRSFVIRYRYDVTVRPS
;
A
#
# COMPACT_ATOMS: atom_id res chain seq x y z
N MET A 1 -14.87 -12.96 35.12
CA MET A 1 -13.75 -12.94 34.16
C MET A 1 -14.34 -13.17 32.78
N SER A 2 -13.92 -12.43 31.75
CA SER A 2 -14.37 -12.72 30.38
C SER A 2 -13.85 -14.09 29.94
N SER A 3 -14.53 -14.75 28.99
CA SER A 3 -14.06 -16.04 28.43
C SER A 3 -12.62 -15.94 27.88
N VAL A 4 -12.28 -14.79 27.28
CA VAL A 4 -10.92 -14.48 26.80
C VAL A 4 -9.88 -14.48 27.93
N GLN A 5 -10.22 -13.93 29.12
CA GLN A 5 -9.30 -13.92 30.26
C GLN A 5 -9.01 -15.35 30.76
N HIS A 6 -10.03 -16.21 30.77
CA HIS A 6 -9.86 -17.62 31.14
C HIS A 6 -8.95 -18.35 30.14
N ARG A 7 -9.15 -18.12 28.84
CA ARG A 7 -8.25 -18.67 27.80
C ARG A 7 -6.81 -18.18 27.95
N LEU A 8 -6.59 -16.91 28.30
CA LEU A 8 -5.25 -16.38 28.55
C LEU A 8 -4.60 -17.06 29.77
N GLU A 9 -5.36 -17.33 30.83
CA GLU A 9 -4.87 -18.07 32.01
C GLU A 9 -4.50 -19.52 31.67
N GLU A 10 -5.32 -20.20 30.85
CA GLU A 10 -5.03 -21.55 30.34
C GLU A 10 -3.78 -21.56 29.46
N MET A 11 -3.66 -20.62 28.53
CA MET A 11 -2.47 -20.50 27.67
C MET A 11 -1.23 -20.19 28.47
N ARG A 12 -1.32 -19.30 29.47
CA ARG A 12 -0.22 -19.03 30.38
C ARG A 12 0.23 -20.31 31.08
N ALA A 13 -0.69 -21.09 31.64
CA ALA A 13 -0.35 -22.34 32.30
C ALA A 13 0.29 -23.34 31.33
N GLU A 14 -0.17 -23.41 30.08
CA GLU A 14 0.45 -24.24 29.06
C GLU A 14 1.88 -23.78 28.70
N ILE A 15 2.10 -22.47 28.55
CA ILE A 15 3.42 -21.89 28.31
C ILE A 15 4.36 -22.20 29.48
N GLU A 16 3.92 -22.01 30.72
CA GLU A 16 4.71 -22.28 31.92
C GLU A 16 5.11 -23.77 32.05
N ASN A 17 4.35 -24.70 31.45
CA ASN A 17 4.71 -26.12 31.43
C ASN A 17 5.73 -26.49 30.34
N GLU A 18 5.79 -25.72 29.25
CA GLU A 18 6.71 -25.97 28.12
C GLU A 18 8.04 -25.24 28.27
N VAL A 19 8.03 -24.11 28.98
CA VAL A 19 9.22 -23.29 29.22
C VAL A 19 10.06 -23.91 30.35
N PRO A 20 11.41 -23.90 30.24
CA PRO A 20 12.30 -24.33 31.33
C PRO A 20 11.98 -23.69 32.69
N ALA A 21 12.09 -24.48 33.76
CA ALA A 21 11.72 -24.06 35.12
C ALA A 21 12.52 -22.87 35.68
N ASP A 22 13.60 -22.46 35.01
CA ASP A 22 14.45 -21.32 35.34
C ASP A 22 14.09 -20.04 34.56
N ILE A 23 13.03 -20.05 33.75
CA ILE A 23 12.48 -18.89 33.06
C ILE A 23 11.12 -18.54 33.68
N THR A 24 10.98 -17.29 34.11
CA THR A 24 9.75 -16.80 34.75
C THR A 24 8.87 -16.07 33.74
N ILE A 25 7.63 -16.51 33.56
CA ILE A 25 6.60 -15.79 32.80
C ILE A 25 5.81 -14.90 33.75
N THR A 26 5.78 -13.60 33.49
CA THR A 26 5.04 -12.65 34.34
C THR A 26 3.63 -12.46 33.85
N GLU A 27 3.47 -12.30 32.54
CA GLU A 27 2.19 -11.99 31.92
C GLU A 27 2.10 -12.52 30.48
N VAL A 28 0.87 -12.82 30.05
CA VAL A 28 0.55 -13.20 28.67
C VAL A 28 -0.65 -12.35 28.24
N ARG A 29 -0.53 -11.65 27.11
CA ARG A 29 -1.59 -10.80 26.56
C ARG A 29 -1.77 -11.03 25.07
N TYR A 30 -2.94 -10.67 24.57
CA TYR A 30 -3.12 -10.46 23.14
C TYR A 30 -2.84 -9.00 22.81
N GLU A 31 -2.02 -8.75 21.81
CA GLU A 31 -1.81 -7.42 21.23
C GLU A 31 -1.99 -7.51 19.72
N GLY A 32 -3.15 -7.04 19.23
CA GLY A 32 -3.57 -7.25 17.86
C GLY A 32 -3.71 -8.74 17.55
N PRO A 33 -3.16 -9.24 16.43
CA PRO A 33 -3.22 -10.66 16.09
C PRO A 33 -2.21 -11.54 16.86
N GLU A 34 -1.34 -10.95 17.69
CA GLU A 34 -0.25 -11.68 18.34
C GLU A 34 -0.53 -12.06 19.79
N LEU A 35 0.10 -13.15 20.23
CA LEU A 35 0.23 -13.50 21.64
C LEU A 35 1.58 -13.01 22.16
N VAL A 36 1.55 -12.01 23.05
CA VAL A 36 2.74 -11.42 23.65
C VAL A 36 3.01 -12.06 25.02
N ILE A 37 4.22 -12.59 25.20
CA ILE A 37 4.68 -13.22 26.44
C ILE A 37 5.70 -12.29 27.11
N TYR A 38 5.37 -11.81 28.31
CA TYR A 38 6.27 -11.01 29.14
C TYR A 38 7.07 -11.91 30.10
N THR A 39 8.39 -11.71 30.15
CA THR A 39 9.29 -12.49 30.99
C THR A 39 10.32 -11.64 31.73
N ARG A 40 10.66 -12.02 32.96
CA ARG A 40 11.79 -11.43 33.71
C ARG A 40 13.15 -11.94 33.27
N ASP A 41 13.18 -12.98 32.44
CA ASP A 41 14.39 -13.67 32.03
C ASP A 41 14.58 -13.60 30.49
N PRO A 42 14.46 -12.41 29.84
CA PRO A 42 14.50 -12.27 28.38
C PRO A 42 15.81 -12.81 27.78
N LYS A 43 16.93 -12.57 28.47
CA LYS A 43 18.26 -13.06 28.10
C LYS A 43 18.34 -14.59 28.06
N ARG A 44 17.65 -15.28 28.96
CA ARG A 44 17.61 -16.75 28.99
C ARG A 44 16.69 -17.30 27.92
N PHE A 45 15.54 -16.66 27.72
CA PHE A 45 14.62 -16.98 26.65
C PHE A 45 15.32 -16.92 25.28
N ALA A 46 16.11 -15.87 25.04
CA ALA A 46 16.85 -15.67 23.79
C ALA A 46 18.00 -16.68 23.57
N ARG A 47 18.47 -17.40 24.60
CA ARG A 47 19.51 -18.44 24.47
C ARG A 47 18.97 -19.72 23.84
N ASP A 48 17.70 -20.06 24.06
CA ASP A 48 17.05 -21.19 23.40
C ASP A 48 16.31 -20.69 22.16
N GLY A 49 17.03 -20.62 21.04
CA GLY A 49 16.50 -20.13 19.77
C GLY A 49 15.32 -20.94 19.20
N ASP A 50 15.06 -22.15 19.71
CA ASP A 50 13.94 -22.99 19.26
C ASP A 50 12.69 -22.88 20.14
N LEU A 51 12.79 -22.25 21.32
CA LEU A 51 11.68 -22.20 22.28
C LEU A 51 10.46 -21.45 21.74
N VAL A 52 10.66 -20.27 21.15
CA VAL A 52 9.58 -19.50 20.50
C VAL A 52 8.90 -20.33 19.42
N ARG A 53 9.69 -21.02 18.59
CA ARG A 53 9.19 -21.83 17.48
C ARG A 53 8.35 -23.01 17.96
N LYS A 54 8.80 -23.69 19.03
CA LYS A 54 8.06 -24.80 19.65
C LYS A 54 6.73 -24.31 20.22
N LEU A 55 6.73 -23.21 20.97
CA LEU A 55 5.53 -22.62 21.53
C LEU A 55 4.54 -22.19 20.43
N ALA A 56 5.02 -21.49 19.40
CA ALA A 56 4.20 -21.04 18.28
C ALA A 56 3.56 -22.22 17.54
N SER A 57 4.33 -23.29 17.29
CA SER A 57 3.81 -24.51 16.66
C SER A 57 2.78 -25.24 17.52
N LYS A 58 2.95 -25.24 18.84
CA LYS A 58 2.06 -25.94 19.77
C LYS A 58 0.74 -25.19 19.95
N LEU A 59 0.82 -23.88 20.18
CA LEU A 59 -0.34 -23.01 20.37
C LEU A 59 -1.02 -22.61 19.06
N ARG A 60 -0.36 -22.82 17.92
CA ARG A 60 -0.80 -22.39 16.58
C ARG A 60 -1.13 -20.90 16.52
N LYS A 61 -0.28 -20.10 17.18
CA LYS A 61 -0.39 -18.65 17.31
C LYS A 61 0.95 -17.99 17.01
N ARG A 62 0.91 -16.76 16.50
CA ARG A 62 2.10 -15.90 16.39
C ARG A 62 2.49 -15.45 17.80
N ILE A 63 3.74 -15.68 18.19
CA ILE A 63 4.23 -15.42 19.55
C ILE A 63 5.38 -14.43 19.49
N THR A 64 5.26 -13.37 20.27
CA THR A 64 6.31 -12.38 20.50
C THR A 64 6.69 -12.40 21.97
N VAL A 65 7.99 -12.37 22.26
CA VAL A 65 8.50 -12.40 23.64
C VAL A 65 9.09 -11.04 23.96
N ARG A 66 8.63 -10.45 25.06
CA ARG A 66 9.08 -9.14 25.53
C ARG A 66 9.62 -9.23 26.96
N PRO A 67 10.61 -8.41 27.30
CA PRO A 67 11.07 -8.29 28.67
C PRO A 67 9.99 -7.62 29.53
N ASP A 68 9.88 -8.05 30.78
CA ASP A 68 9.11 -7.33 31.78
C ASP A 68 9.77 -5.95 32.01
N PRO A 69 9.03 -4.82 31.94
CA PRO A 69 9.60 -3.49 32.13
C PRO A 69 10.39 -3.34 33.45
N ALA A 70 10.09 -4.15 34.48
CA ALA A 70 10.81 -4.13 35.75
C ALA A 70 12.24 -4.68 35.70
N VAL A 71 12.64 -5.38 34.62
CA VAL A 71 13.99 -5.96 34.46
C VAL A 71 14.85 -5.25 33.41
N LEU A 72 14.31 -4.23 32.75
CA LEU A 72 15.03 -3.47 31.73
C LEU A 72 16.17 -2.64 32.34
N SER A 73 17.32 -2.65 31.66
CA SER A 73 18.41 -1.71 31.92
C SER A 73 17.99 -0.28 31.53
N LYS A 74 18.72 0.72 32.03
CA LYS A 74 18.48 2.10 31.60
C LYS A 74 18.86 2.26 30.13
N PRO A 75 18.13 3.08 29.34
CA PRO A 75 18.44 3.32 27.93
C PRO A 75 19.89 3.76 27.67
N ASP A 76 20.46 4.60 28.53
CA ASP A 76 21.83 5.09 28.37
C ASP A 76 22.86 3.96 28.49
N ASP A 77 22.69 3.06 29.49
CA ASP A 77 23.56 1.89 29.68
C ASP A 77 23.36 0.86 28.57
N ALA A 78 22.13 0.72 28.09
CA ALA A 78 21.75 -0.19 27.01
C ALA A 78 22.32 0.25 25.65
N ARG A 79 22.36 1.57 25.40
CA ARG A 79 22.82 2.15 24.13
C ARG A 79 24.24 1.72 23.77
N GLU A 80 25.18 1.84 24.71
CA GLU A 80 26.57 1.43 24.48
C GLU A 80 26.67 -0.07 24.18
N GLN A 81 25.94 -0.90 24.94
CA GLN A 81 25.94 -2.36 24.75
C GLN A 81 25.32 -2.79 23.41
N VAL A 82 24.27 -2.11 22.95
CA VAL A 82 23.67 -2.37 21.63
C VAL A 82 24.68 -2.05 20.53
N LEU A 83 25.36 -0.90 20.62
CA LEU A 83 26.36 -0.48 19.63
C LEU A 83 27.58 -1.40 19.62
N ASP A 84 28.01 -1.93 20.77
CA ASP A 84 29.15 -2.86 20.85
C ASP A 84 28.88 -4.20 20.14
N VAL A 85 27.61 -4.63 20.05
CA VAL A 85 27.21 -5.87 19.37
C VAL A 85 27.08 -5.67 17.86
N ILE A 86 26.72 -4.47 17.42
CA ILE A 86 26.45 -4.17 16.01
C ILE A 86 27.75 -3.79 15.31
N PRO A 87 28.06 -4.37 14.13
CA PRO A 87 29.23 -3.94 13.35
C PRO A 87 29.16 -2.46 12.98
N GLU A 88 30.27 -1.72 13.08
CA GLU A 88 30.32 -0.29 12.70
C GLU A 88 29.89 -0.07 11.25
N GLU A 89 30.16 -1.03 10.36
CA GLU A 89 29.78 -0.98 8.94
C GLU A 89 28.25 -1.05 8.71
N ALA A 90 27.47 -1.39 9.74
CA ALA A 90 26.02 -1.36 9.67
C ALA A 90 25.46 0.07 9.53
N GLY A 91 26.23 1.08 9.94
CA GLY A 91 25.85 2.48 9.84
C GLY A 91 24.63 2.82 10.70
N VAL A 92 24.68 2.52 12.00
CA VAL A 92 23.58 2.86 12.93
C VAL A 92 23.49 4.38 13.06
N THR A 93 22.34 4.95 12.68
CA THR A 93 22.09 6.39 12.73
C THR A 93 21.31 6.82 13.97
N ASP A 94 20.40 5.98 14.47
CA ASP A 94 19.66 6.25 15.70
C ASP A 94 19.30 4.98 16.48
N LEU A 95 19.10 5.15 17.79
CA LEU A 95 18.60 4.13 18.71
C LEU A 95 17.51 4.75 19.58
N ASP A 96 16.31 4.21 19.48
CA ASP A 96 15.15 4.67 20.24
C ASP A 96 14.65 3.59 21.20
N PHE A 97 14.66 3.89 22.49
CA PHE A 97 14.33 2.93 23.55
C PHE A 97 12.92 3.15 24.07
N HIS A 98 12.12 2.10 24.02
CA HIS A 98 10.74 2.13 24.48
C HIS A 98 10.54 1.32 25.75
N LEU A 99 10.61 2.00 26.90
CA LEU A 99 10.53 1.38 28.22
C LEU A 99 9.21 0.60 28.46
N ASP A 100 8.11 1.03 27.84
CA ASP A 100 6.79 0.44 28.08
C ASP A 100 6.61 -0.95 27.44
N THR A 101 7.31 -1.24 26.34
CA THR A 101 7.31 -2.59 25.70
C THR A 101 8.65 -3.31 25.84
N GLY A 102 9.70 -2.59 26.27
CA GLY A 102 11.05 -3.10 26.32
C GLY A 102 11.68 -3.37 24.96
N GLU A 103 11.30 -2.58 23.97
CA GLU A 103 11.84 -2.64 22.61
C GLU A 103 12.88 -1.53 22.37
N VAL A 104 13.88 -1.83 21.56
CA VAL A 104 14.82 -0.84 21.02
C VAL A 104 14.70 -0.83 19.51
N VAL A 105 14.29 0.32 18.96
CA VAL A 105 14.24 0.56 17.52
C VAL A 105 15.62 1.02 17.07
N ILE A 106 16.22 0.30 16.13
CA ILE A 106 17.57 0.50 15.63
C ILE A 106 17.47 0.98 14.18
N GLU A 107 17.76 2.26 13.95
CA GLU A 107 17.88 2.82 12.61
C GLU A 107 19.30 2.63 12.07
N ALA A 108 19.42 1.91 10.96
CA ALA A 108 20.70 1.64 10.34
C ALA A 108 20.63 1.70 8.80
N GLU A 109 21.73 2.16 8.18
CA GLU A 109 21.88 2.17 6.72
C GLU A 109 21.84 0.75 6.13
N LYS A 110 22.41 -0.22 6.85
CA LYS A 110 22.46 -1.65 6.46
C LYS A 110 21.81 -2.55 7.51
N PRO A 111 20.46 -2.60 7.58
CA PRO A 111 19.71 -3.42 8.53
C PRO A 111 20.12 -4.89 8.56
N GLY A 112 20.46 -5.48 7.41
CA GLY A 112 20.87 -6.89 7.32
C GLY A 112 22.10 -7.22 8.18
N MET A 113 22.99 -6.26 8.43
CA MET A 113 24.14 -6.44 9.33
C MET A 113 23.73 -6.40 10.80
N VAL A 114 22.75 -5.56 11.15
CA VAL A 114 22.14 -5.50 12.49
C VAL A 114 21.34 -6.77 12.78
N ILE A 115 20.65 -7.32 11.78
CA ILE A 115 19.86 -8.54 11.93
C ILE A 115 20.78 -9.77 12.09
N GLY A 116 21.81 -9.83 11.25
CA GLY A 116 22.73 -10.97 11.16
C GLY A 116 22.11 -12.20 10.50
N ARG A 117 22.93 -13.20 10.16
CA ARG A 117 22.45 -14.43 9.51
C ARG A 117 21.45 -15.15 10.42
N HIS A 118 20.23 -15.39 9.95
CA HIS A 118 19.14 -16.02 10.72
C HIS A 118 18.85 -15.31 12.05
N GLY A 119 18.96 -13.97 12.11
CA GLY A 119 18.68 -13.20 13.32
C GLY A 119 19.69 -13.47 14.45
N ALA A 120 20.91 -13.89 14.14
CA ALA A 120 21.93 -14.18 15.14
C ALA A 120 22.28 -12.93 15.96
N THR A 121 22.53 -11.80 15.29
CA THR A 121 22.90 -10.53 15.92
C THR A 121 21.74 -9.96 16.74
N LEU A 122 20.48 -10.03 16.26
CA LEU A 122 19.32 -9.64 17.07
C LEU A 122 19.23 -10.43 18.38
N ARG A 123 19.44 -11.75 18.30
CA ARG A 123 19.44 -12.60 19.49
C ARG A 123 20.59 -12.26 20.42
N GLU A 124 21.76 -11.93 19.89
CA GLU A 124 22.91 -11.47 20.68
C GLU A 124 22.59 -10.15 21.40
N ILE A 125 21.97 -9.18 20.73
CA ILE A 125 21.49 -7.93 21.34
C ILE A 125 20.51 -8.23 22.48
N THR A 126 19.51 -9.09 22.27
CA THR A 126 18.58 -9.48 23.35
C THR A 126 19.28 -10.23 24.48
N GLN A 127 20.26 -11.08 24.19
CA GLN A 127 21.01 -11.84 25.20
C GLN A 127 21.90 -10.94 26.06
N GLU A 128 22.56 -9.95 25.46
CA GLU A 128 23.47 -9.04 26.15
C GLU A 128 22.73 -7.93 26.87
N VAL A 129 21.75 -7.31 26.23
CA VAL A 129 21.10 -6.08 26.71
C VAL A 129 19.76 -6.37 27.38
N GLY A 130 19.05 -7.41 26.95
CA GLY A 130 17.73 -7.80 27.47
C GLY A 130 16.54 -7.09 26.81
N TRP A 131 16.82 -6.09 25.96
CA TRP A 131 15.83 -5.41 25.14
C TRP A 131 15.49 -6.22 23.89
N THR A 132 14.26 -6.08 23.39
CA THR A 132 13.84 -6.69 22.12
C THR A 132 14.21 -5.73 20.97
N PRO A 133 15.17 -6.07 20.10
CA PRO A 133 15.56 -5.20 19.00
C PRO A 133 14.56 -5.27 17.86
N GLU A 134 14.17 -4.10 17.36
CA GLU A 134 13.44 -3.89 16.14
C GLU A 134 14.34 -3.10 15.20
N VAL A 135 14.57 -3.59 13.98
CA VAL A 135 15.51 -2.95 13.06
C VAL A 135 14.74 -2.27 11.94
N VAL A 136 15.04 -1.00 11.74
CA VAL A 136 14.48 -0.17 10.68
C VAL A 136 15.62 0.41 9.84
N ARG A 137 15.34 0.64 8.56
CA ARG A 137 16.31 1.21 7.63
C ARG A 137 16.38 2.73 7.77
N THR A 138 17.59 3.26 7.70
CA THR A 138 17.83 4.68 7.39
C THR A 138 17.63 4.89 5.89
N PRO A 139 16.57 5.60 5.46
CA PRO A 139 16.29 5.74 4.04
C PRO A 139 17.30 6.68 3.36
N PRO A 140 17.70 6.43 2.10
CA PRO A 140 18.57 7.33 1.34
C PRO A 140 17.96 8.72 1.12
N ILE A 141 16.64 8.78 0.95
CA ILE A 141 15.87 10.02 0.87
C ILE A 141 14.98 10.07 2.11
N GLU A 142 15.13 11.10 2.93
CA GLU A 142 14.30 11.28 4.11
C GLU A 142 12.85 11.58 3.68
N SER A 143 11.92 10.68 4.00
CA SER A 143 10.49 10.91 3.83
C SER A 143 9.93 11.63 5.05
N SER A 144 9.37 12.82 4.81
CA SER A 144 8.68 13.58 5.85
C SER A 144 7.44 12.83 6.37
N THR A 145 6.77 12.09 5.49
CA THR A 145 5.59 11.27 5.80
C THR A 145 5.93 10.13 6.74
N VAL A 146 6.90 9.28 6.37
CA VAL A 146 7.33 8.14 7.19
C VAL A 146 7.75 8.63 8.57
N LYS A 147 8.57 9.69 8.61
CA LYS A 147 9.02 10.29 9.86
C LYS A 147 7.86 10.80 10.72
N ASN A 148 6.89 11.47 10.12
CA ASN A 148 5.70 11.96 10.82
C ASN A 148 4.84 10.81 11.34
N VAL A 149 4.62 9.75 10.55
CA VAL A 149 3.88 8.55 10.96
C VAL A 149 4.59 7.86 12.13
N ARG A 150 5.90 7.61 12.02
CA ARG A 150 6.70 6.99 13.09
C ARG A 150 6.65 7.83 14.38
N ASN A 151 6.88 9.14 14.28
CA ASN A 151 6.82 10.03 15.44
C ASN A 151 5.42 10.08 16.07
N PHE A 152 4.37 10.08 15.25
CA PHE A 152 3.00 10.05 15.74
C PHE A 152 2.68 8.75 16.47
N LEU A 153 3.00 7.59 15.87
CA LEU A 153 2.81 6.28 16.52
C LEU A 153 3.64 6.15 17.81
N LYS A 154 4.83 6.75 17.85
CA LYS A 154 5.65 6.85 19.07
C LYS A 154 4.98 7.67 20.17
N GLN A 155 4.36 8.80 19.82
CA GLN A 155 3.64 9.65 20.78
C GLN A 155 2.38 8.94 21.32
N GLU A 156 1.64 8.24 20.45
CA GLU A 156 0.38 7.58 20.78
C GLU A 156 0.54 6.12 21.22
N ARG A 157 1.75 5.70 21.58
CA ARG A 157 2.11 4.31 21.86
C ARG A 157 1.27 3.65 22.95
N ASN A 158 0.96 4.41 24.00
CA ASN A 158 0.13 3.92 25.11
C ASN A 158 -1.31 3.67 24.67
N GLU A 159 -1.93 4.60 23.95
CA GLU A 159 -3.28 4.44 23.42
C GLU A 159 -3.32 3.32 22.38
N ARG A 160 -2.32 3.25 21.49
CA ARG A 160 -2.19 2.17 20.50
C ARG A 160 -2.10 0.80 21.15
N ARG A 161 -1.38 0.66 22.27
CA ARG A 161 -1.34 -0.61 23.02
C ARG A 161 -2.73 -1.00 23.50
N ASP A 162 -3.49 -0.07 24.06
CA ASP A 162 -4.85 -0.35 24.55
C ASP A 162 -5.80 -0.73 23.38
N ILE A 163 -5.64 -0.09 22.22
CA ILE A 163 -6.34 -0.44 20.97
C ILE A 163 -5.98 -1.87 20.55
N LEU A 164 -4.69 -2.21 20.50
CA LEU A 164 -4.20 -3.55 20.14
C LEU A 164 -4.71 -4.62 21.11
N GLU A 165 -4.73 -4.35 22.41
CA GLU A 165 -5.29 -5.27 23.40
C GLU A 165 -6.78 -5.54 23.17
N ARG A 166 -7.56 -4.49 22.85
CA ARG A 166 -8.98 -4.62 22.52
C ARG A 166 -9.19 -5.44 21.24
N ILE A 167 -8.43 -5.16 20.19
CA ILE A 167 -8.43 -5.92 18.94
C ILE A 167 -8.12 -7.39 19.20
N GLY A 168 -7.05 -7.68 19.95
CA GLY A 168 -6.65 -9.04 20.26
C GLY A 168 -7.71 -9.82 21.03
N ARG A 169 -8.41 -9.17 21.97
CA ARG A 169 -9.55 -9.78 22.67
C ARG A 169 -10.74 -10.05 21.73
N GLN A 170 -10.99 -9.19 20.75
CA GLN A 170 -12.05 -9.38 19.76
C GLN A 170 -11.76 -10.53 18.80
N ILE A 171 -10.52 -10.65 18.32
CA ILE A 171 -10.08 -11.75 17.43
C ILE A 171 -10.23 -13.11 18.14
N HIS A 172 -9.88 -13.17 19.43
CA HIS A 172 -9.78 -14.43 20.18
C HIS A 172 -11.02 -14.77 21.02
N ARG A 173 -12.16 -14.11 20.74
CA ARG A 173 -13.44 -14.43 21.38
C ARG A 173 -13.93 -15.84 20.99
N GLU A 174 -14.97 -16.31 21.67
CA GLU A 174 -15.69 -17.52 21.27
C GLU A 174 -16.62 -17.21 20.09
N GLU A 175 -16.76 -18.17 19.17
CA GLU A 175 -17.77 -18.13 18.12
C GLU A 175 -19.17 -18.16 18.75
N MET A 176 -20.09 -17.37 18.19
CA MET A 176 -21.41 -17.12 18.73
C MET A 176 -22.54 -17.92 18.03
N SER A 177 -22.24 -18.55 16.90
CA SER A 177 -23.19 -19.22 16.00
C SER A 177 -22.60 -20.52 15.46
N ASP A 178 -23.47 -21.53 15.34
CA ASP A 178 -23.15 -22.82 14.71
C ASP A 178 -23.49 -22.84 13.20
N ASP A 179 -24.08 -21.76 12.66
CA ASP A 179 -24.38 -21.65 11.24
C ASP A 179 -23.10 -21.50 10.41
N GLU A 180 -23.12 -21.96 9.16
CA GLU A 180 -21.98 -21.81 8.24
C GLU A 180 -22.45 -21.23 6.91
N TRP A 181 -22.07 -19.97 6.64
CA TRP A 181 -22.23 -19.37 5.32
C TRP A 181 -21.19 -18.27 5.10
N VAL A 182 -20.88 -18.01 3.83
CA VAL A 182 -20.03 -16.90 3.42
C VAL A 182 -20.77 -16.11 2.34
N ARG A 183 -20.79 -14.78 2.47
CA ARG A 183 -21.37 -13.90 1.46
C ARG A 183 -20.48 -12.67 1.23
N ILE A 184 -20.52 -12.18 -0.01
CA ILE A 184 -19.85 -10.94 -0.43
C ILE A 184 -20.93 -9.94 -0.82
N THR A 185 -20.91 -8.76 -0.20
CA THR A 185 -21.76 -7.62 -0.57
C THR A 185 -20.88 -6.55 -1.22
N THR A 186 -21.32 -6.03 -2.36
CA THR A 186 -20.61 -4.98 -3.10
C THR A 186 -21.22 -3.62 -2.78
N LEU A 187 -20.43 -2.66 -2.30
CA LEU A 187 -20.88 -1.31 -1.94
C LEU A 187 -20.52 -0.25 -2.99
N GLY A 188 -19.65 -0.59 -3.94
CA GLY A 188 -19.23 0.23 -5.07
C GLY A 188 -18.39 -0.61 -6.04
N CYS A 189 -17.81 0.02 -7.09
CA CYS A 189 -16.79 -0.59 -7.95
C CYS A 189 -17.27 -1.83 -8.77
N CYS A 190 -18.58 -1.95 -8.98
CA CYS A 190 -19.15 -3.00 -9.79
C CYS A 190 -19.71 -2.41 -11.08
N ARG A 191 -19.09 -2.74 -12.22
CA ARG A 191 -19.37 -2.14 -13.55
C ARG A 191 -18.95 -0.68 -13.68
N GLU A 192 -17.98 -0.28 -12.88
CA GLU A 192 -17.35 1.04 -12.90
C GLU A 192 -15.92 0.92 -12.34
N VAL A 193 -15.12 1.96 -12.57
CA VAL A 193 -13.85 2.22 -11.90
C VAL A 193 -14.08 3.27 -10.81
N GLY A 194 -13.42 3.13 -9.67
CA GLY A 194 -13.61 4.02 -8.52
C GLY A 194 -14.48 3.45 -7.40
N ARG A 195 -14.40 4.07 -6.23
CA ARG A 195 -15.17 3.76 -5.01
C ARG A 195 -15.17 2.27 -4.62
N ALA A 196 -14.01 1.62 -4.69
CA ALA A 196 -13.84 0.23 -4.30
C ALA A 196 -14.25 0.02 -2.84
N SER A 197 -15.22 -0.88 -2.64
CA SER A 197 -15.69 -1.22 -1.31
C SER A 197 -16.56 -2.48 -1.32
N PHE A 198 -16.16 -3.46 -0.51
CA PHE A 198 -16.78 -4.78 -0.44
C PHE A 198 -16.89 -5.24 1.01
N ILE A 199 -17.93 -6.01 1.34
CA ILE A 199 -18.07 -6.65 2.66
C ILE A 199 -18.01 -8.17 2.47
N ILE A 200 -17.05 -8.81 3.14
CA ILE A 200 -17.10 -10.25 3.40
C ILE A 200 -17.86 -10.43 4.72
N SER A 201 -18.84 -11.32 4.73
CA SER A 201 -19.53 -11.65 5.97
C SER A 201 -19.76 -13.15 6.14
N THR A 202 -19.71 -13.54 7.40
CA THR A 202 -20.08 -14.85 7.95
C THR A 202 -21.15 -14.59 9.04
N PRO A 203 -21.71 -15.64 9.68
CA PRO A 203 -22.55 -15.45 10.86
C PRO A 203 -21.87 -14.67 11.99
N GLU A 204 -20.54 -14.78 12.09
CA GLU A 204 -19.73 -14.24 13.18
C GLU A 204 -19.14 -12.87 12.88
N THR A 205 -18.69 -12.67 11.64
CA THR A 205 -17.69 -11.67 11.32
C THR A 205 -18.10 -10.86 10.09
N ARG A 206 -17.78 -9.56 10.10
CA ARG A 206 -17.87 -8.68 8.94
C ARG A 206 -16.56 -7.94 8.70
N VAL A 207 -15.99 -8.14 7.52
CA VAL A 207 -14.75 -7.49 7.09
C VAL A 207 -15.04 -6.60 5.90
N LEU A 208 -14.69 -5.33 6.00
CA LEU A 208 -14.69 -4.39 4.89
C LEU A 208 -13.37 -4.52 4.11
N VAL A 209 -13.45 -4.71 2.80
CA VAL A 209 -12.30 -4.73 1.89
C VAL A 209 -12.38 -3.50 1.01
N ASP A 210 -11.39 -2.62 1.15
CA ASP A 210 -11.30 -1.29 0.54
C ASP A 210 -12.48 -0.35 0.88
N CYS A 211 -12.22 0.95 0.82
CA CYS A 211 -13.22 2.00 0.95
C CYS A 211 -12.68 3.29 0.34
N GLY A 212 -12.81 3.44 -0.98
CA GLY A 212 -12.29 4.60 -1.70
C GLY A 212 -13.33 5.55 -2.28
N ASP A 213 -12.83 6.58 -2.98
CA ASP A 213 -13.61 7.61 -3.65
C ASP A 213 -13.74 7.33 -5.16
N LYS A 214 -14.69 7.97 -5.84
CA LYS A 214 -14.83 7.85 -7.31
C LYS A 214 -14.15 9.04 -7.99
N PRO A 215 -13.08 8.85 -8.79
CA PRO A 215 -12.41 9.94 -9.47
C PRO A 215 -13.38 10.74 -10.36
N GLY A 216 -13.42 12.06 -10.17
CA GLY A 216 -14.23 12.99 -10.97
C GLY A 216 -15.74 12.97 -10.68
N ALA A 217 -16.22 12.29 -9.63
CA ALA A 217 -17.64 12.23 -9.29
C ALA A 217 -17.89 12.52 -7.79
N GLU A 218 -18.29 13.76 -7.47
CA GLU A 218 -18.41 14.25 -6.08
C GLU A 218 -19.52 13.58 -5.25
N ASP A 219 -20.61 13.12 -5.89
CA ASP A 219 -21.77 12.53 -5.19
C ASP A 219 -21.82 10.99 -5.24
N GLU A 220 -20.78 10.36 -5.80
CA GLU A 220 -20.74 8.92 -6.03
C GLU A 220 -19.80 8.21 -5.05
N VAL A 221 -20.22 8.11 -3.80
CA VAL A 221 -19.51 7.38 -2.73
C VAL A 221 -19.99 5.91 -2.61
N PRO A 222 -19.25 5.02 -1.93
CA PRO A 222 -19.75 3.69 -1.57
C PRO A 222 -21.01 3.76 -0.71
N TYR A 223 -21.89 2.77 -0.83
CA TYR A 223 -23.15 2.70 -0.09
C TYR A 223 -22.96 2.29 1.39
N LEU A 224 -22.22 3.08 2.17
CA LEU A 224 -21.89 2.77 3.58
C LEU A 224 -23.10 2.78 4.52
N GLN A 225 -24.19 3.42 4.13
CA GLN A 225 -25.43 3.53 4.91
C GLN A 225 -26.25 2.23 4.96
N VAL A 226 -25.88 1.19 4.19
CA VAL A 226 -26.62 -0.08 4.19
C VAL A 226 -26.39 -0.85 5.50
N PRO A 227 -27.36 -1.67 5.96
CA PRO A 227 -27.23 -2.44 7.20
C PRO A 227 -26.02 -3.37 7.26
N GLU A 228 -25.54 -3.83 6.11
CA GLU A 228 -24.35 -4.67 5.96
C GLU A 228 -23.04 -3.96 6.30
N ALA A 229 -23.00 -2.64 6.14
CA ALA A 229 -21.87 -1.77 6.47
C ALA A 229 -22.17 -0.97 7.76
N LEU A 230 -22.07 0.36 7.72
CA LEU A 230 -22.27 1.24 8.88
C LEU A 230 -23.74 1.47 9.24
N GLY A 231 -24.70 1.05 8.41
CA GLY A 231 -26.13 1.24 8.66
C GLY A 231 -26.66 0.56 9.92
N SER A 232 -25.97 -0.49 10.42
CA SER A 232 -26.28 -1.14 11.70
C SER A 232 -25.50 -0.56 12.89
N GLY A 233 -24.74 0.52 12.67
CA GLY A 233 -23.78 1.10 13.62
C GLY A 233 -22.36 0.66 13.33
N ALA A 234 -21.37 1.47 13.70
CA ALA A 234 -19.97 1.24 13.34
C ALA A 234 -19.31 0.02 13.99
N ASN A 235 -19.84 -0.44 15.13
CA ASN A 235 -19.43 -1.68 15.80
C ASN A 235 -19.87 -2.95 15.04
N SER A 236 -20.50 -2.82 13.88
CA SER A 236 -20.90 -3.95 13.03
C SER A 236 -19.72 -4.55 12.25
N LEU A 237 -18.63 -3.79 12.08
CA LEU A 237 -17.44 -4.20 11.33
C LEU A 237 -16.36 -4.67 12.29
N ASP A 238 -15.82 -5.86 12.07
CA ASP A 238 -14.74 -6.43 12.87
C ASP A 238 -13.38 -5.95 12.40
N ALA A 239 -13.21 -5.72 11.09
CA ALA A 239 -11.95 -5.29 10.50
C ALA A 239 -12.17 -4.56 9.17
N VAL A 240 -11.18 -3.74 8.81
CA VAL A 240 -10.99 -3.19 7.46
C VAL A 240 -9.71 -3.81 6.89
N VAL A 241 -9.72 -4.19 5.62
CA VAL A 241 -8.54 -4.63 4.88
C VAL A 241 -8.36 -3.70 3.68
N LEU A 242 -7.20 -3.09 3.56
CA LEU A 242 -6.86 -2.20 2.45
C LEU A 242 -5.84 -2.89 1.53
N THR A 243 -6.20 -3.06 0.26
CA THR A 243 -5.35 -3.71 -0.75
C THR A 243 -4.15 -2.86 -1.12
N HIS A 244 -4.35 -1.56 -1.37
CA HIS A 244 -3.29 -0.63 -1.74
C HIS A 244 -3.70 0.83 -1.52
N ALA A 245 -2.76 1.76 -1.68
CA ALA A 245 -2.93 3.14 -1.21
C ALA A 245 -3.74 4.07 -2.12
N HIS A 246 -4.06 3.71 -3.37
CA HIS A 246 -4.75 4.64 -4.28
C HIS A 246 -6.11 5.08 -3.72
N LEU A 247 -6.50 6.31 -4.04
CA LEU A 247 -7.63 6.99 -3.43
C LEU A 247 -8.98 6.32 -3.75
N ASP A 248 -9.08 5.65 -4.89
CA ASP A 248 -10.23 4.83 -5.25
C ASP A 248 -10.38 3.53 -4.44
N HIS A 249 -9.39 3.19 -3.63
CA HIS A 249 -9.43 2.11 -2.65
C HIS A 249 -9.33 2.59 -1.20
N SER A 250 -8.67 3.74 -0.93
CA SER A 250 -8.30 4.16 0.43
C SER A 250 -8.99 5.43 0.92
N ALA A 251 -9.46 6.30 0.02
CA ALA A 251 -9.78 7.69 0.37
C ALA A 251 -10.87 7.85 1.42
N LEU A 252 -11.78 6.89 1.59
CA LEU A 252 -12.88 6.99 2.54
C LEU A 252 -12.70 6.10 3.77
N ILE A 253 -11.54 5.46 3.95
CA ILE A 253 -11.22 4.75 5.21
C ILE A 253 -11.26 5.68 6.42
N PRO A 254 -10.65 6.89 6.39
CA PRO A 254 -10.76 7.84 7.51
C PRO A 254 -12.21 8.24 7.83
N LEU A 255 -13.11 8.24 6.84
CA LEU A 255 -14.53 8.55 7.05
C LEU A 255 -15.21 7.55 8.00
N LEU A 256 -14.74 6.31 8.07
CA LEU A 256 -15.27 5.29 8.97
C LEU A 256 -15.12 5.71 10.44
N PHE A 257 -13.97 6.29 10.82
CA PHE A 257 -13.70 6.78 12.18
C PHE A 257 -14.56 7.98 12.54
N LYS A 258 -14.83 8.87 11.58
CA LYS A 258 -15.80 9.97 11.76
C LYS A 258 -17.20 9.45 12.11
N TYR A 259 -17.55 8.27 11.61
CA TYR A 259 -18.82 7.60 11.92
C TYR A 259 -18.75 6.60 13.07
N GLY A 260 -17.64 6.58 13.82
CA GLY A 260 -17.49 5.84 15.07
C GLY A 260 -16.90 4.45 14.92
N TYR A 261 -16.29 4.10 13.79
CA TYR A 261 -15.49 2.88 13.67
C TYR A 261 -14.25 2.99 14.57
N ASP A 262 -13.93 1.91 15.27
CA ASP A 262 -12.88 1.87 16.32
C ASP A 262 -12.10 0.54 16.27
N GLY A 263 -12.19 -0.17 15.13
CA GLY A 263 -11.55 -1.46 14.86
C GLY A 263 -10.23 -1.34 14.09
N PRO A 264 -9.59 -2.46 13.73
CA PRO A 264 -8.31 -2.51 13.04
C PRO A 264 -8.42 -2.29 11.52
N ILE A 265 -7.40 -1.65 10.94
CA ILE A 265 -7.14 -1.67 9.49
C ILE A 265 -5.92 -2.56 9.23
N TYR A 266 -6.07 -3.59 8.40
CA TYR A 266 -4.97 -4.45 7.97
C TYR A 266 -4.52 -4.08 6.57
N THR A 267 -3.23 -3.84 6.39
CA THR A 267 -2.62 -3.53 5.09
C THR A 267 -1.10 -3.72 5.17
N THR A 268 -0.36 -3.48 4.10
CA THR A 268 1.11 -3.51 4.15
C THR A 268 1.67 -2.20 4.73
N GLU A 269 2.90 -2.25 5.25
CA GLU A 269 3.53 -1.06 5.82
C GLU A 269 3.67 0.11 4.83
N PRO A 270 4.13 -0.10 3.58
CA PRO A 270 4.19 0.99 2.61
C PRO A 270 2.80 1.57 2.28
N THR A 271 1.77 0.72 2.25
CA THR A 271 0.40 1.16 1.99
C THR A 271 -0.12 2.05 3.12
N ARG A 272 0.22 1.79 4.39
CA ARG A 272 -0.13 2.67 5.51
C ARG A 272 0.42 4.08 5.30
N ASP A 273 1.71 4.19 4.95
CA ASP A 273 2.39 5.47 4.84
C ASP A 273 1.90 6.24 3.61
N LEU A 274 1.75 5.55 2.48
CA LEU A 274 1.16 6.12 1.27
C LEU A 274 -0.31 6.53 1.47
N MET A 275 -1.11 5.75 2.20
CA MET A 275 -2.48 6.13 2.55
C MET A 275 -2.49 7.43 3.37
N GLY A 276 -1.61 7.55 4.37
CA GLY A 276 -1.46 8.78 5.15
C GLY A 276 -1.12 9.99 4.28
N LEU A 277 -0.14 9.83 3.37
CA LEU A 277 0.26 10.87 2.41
C LEU A 277 -0.92 11.31 1.52
N LEU A 278 -1.53 10.34 0.83
CA LEU A 278 -2.52 10.60 -0.21
C LEU A 278 -3.83 11.12 0.38
N THR A 279 -4.26 10.63 1.53
CA THR A 279 -5.50 11.11 2.18
C THR A 279 -5.34 12.53 2.74
N LEU A 280 -4.15 12.91 3.24
CA LEU A 280 -3.90 14.30 3.65
C LEU A 280 -3.85 15.25 2.43
N ASP A 281 -3.17 14.85 1.35
CA ASP A 281 -3.15 15.60 0.09
C ASP A 281 -4.55 15.77 -0.49
N TYR A 282 -5.36 14.71 -0.47
CA TYR A 282 -6.76 14.74 -0.90
C TYR A 282 -7.59 15.80 -0.15
N LEU A 283 -7.40 15.94 1.17
CA LEU A 283 -8.09 16.96 1.96
C LEU A 283 -7.62 18.38 1.61
N ASP A 284 -6.31 18.58 1.42
CA ASP A 284 -5.72 19.88 1.07
C ASP A 284 -6.14 20.34 -0.33
N VAL A 285 -6.10 19.44 -1.32
CA VAL A 285 -6.57 19.70 -2.69
C VAL A 285 -8.05 20.04 -2.69
N ALA A 286 -8.89 19.26 -1.99
CA ALA A 286 -10.33 19.56 -1.89
C ALA A 286 -10.57 20.96 -1.30
N ALA A 287 -9.85 21.34 -0.24
CA ALA A 287 -9.98 22.66 0.38
C ALA A 287 -9.53 23.80 -0.55
N LYS A 288 -8.40 23.65 -1.23
CA LYS A 288 -7.86 24.63 -2.20
C LYS A 288 -8.79 24.84 -3.40
N GLU A 289 -9.50 23.79 -3.82
CA GLU A 289 -10.48 23.84 -4.89
C GLU A 289 -11.86 24.39 -4.43
N GLY A 290 -12.01 24.73 -3.14
CA GLY A 290 -13.26 25.24 -2.58
C GLY A 290 -14.32 24.16 -2.33
N ARG A 291 -13.95 22.88 -2.40
CA ARG A 291 -14.81 21.74 -2.04
C ARG A 291 -14.76 21.52 -0.53
N THR A 292 -15.81 20.93 0.02
CA THR A 292 -15.84 20.57 1.45
C THR A 292 -15.22 19.18 1.61
N PRO A 293 -14.09 19.03 2.32
CA PRO A 293 -13.48 17.73 2.51
C PRO A 293 -14.39 16.78 3.31
N PRO A 294 -14.42 15.46 3.01
CA PRO A 294 -15.37 14.53 3.63
C PRO A 294 -15.10 14.27 5.12
N TYR A 295 -13.85 14.44 5.55
CA TYR A 295 -13.39 14.28 6.93
C TYR A 295 -12.26 15.25 7.25
N GLU A 296 -11.84 15.29 8.51
CA GLU A 296 -10.76 16.14 8.99
C GLU A 296 -9.46 15.34 9.11
N SER A 297 -8.31 16.02 9.16
CA SER A 297 -7.00 15.36 9.27
C SER A 297 -6.84 14.55 10.57
N GLU A 298 -7.62 14.84 11.60
CA GLU A 298 -7.73 14.02 12.82
C GLU A 298 -8.18 12.58 12.48
N MET A 299 -9.09 12.40 11.53
CA MET A 299 -9.56 11.06 11.16
C MET A 299 -8.50 10.25 10.42
N VAL A 300 -7.59 10.92 9.72
CA VAL A 300 -6.41 10.27 9.11
C VAL A 300 -5.47 9.76 10.21
N ARG A 301 -5.28 10.55 11.27
CA ARG A 301 -4.50 10.14 12.45
C ARG A 301 -5.13 8.95 13.16
N GLU A 302 -6.45 8.95 13.37
CA GLU A 302 -7.17 7.80 13.92
C GLU A 302 -6.98 6.55 13.06
N ALA A 303 -7.13 6.66 11.74
CA ALA A 303 -6.88 5.55 10.82
C ALA A 303 -5.45 5.00 10.95
N ILE A 304 -4.43 5.86 11.06
CA ILE A 304 -3.04 5.45 11.26
C ILE A 304 -2.86 4.74 12.62
N LYS A 305 -3.44 5.25 13.72
CA LYS A 305 -3.38 4.60 15.04
C LYS A 305 -3.97 3.19 15.01
N HIS A 306 -5.04 2.99 14.25
CA HIS A 306 -5.76 1.72 14.10
C HIS A 306 -5.18 0.80 13.03
N THR A 307 -4.18 1.24 12.26
CA THR A 307 -3.57 0.43 11.22
C THR A 307 -2.57 -0.58 11.82
N VAL A 308 -2.78 -1.86 11.52
CA VAL A 308 -1.92 -2.99 11.86
C VAL A 308 -1.25 -3.48 10.56
N PRO A 309 0.01 -3.09 10.30
CA PRO A 309 0.71 -3.50 9.09
C PRO A 309 1.04 -4.99 9.10
N LEU A 310 0.94 -5.64 7.94
CA LEU A 310 1.26 -7.05 7.72
C LEU A 310 2.30 -7.19 6.60
N GLU A 311 3.22 -8.14 6.77
CA GLU A 311 4.16 -8.53 5.72
C GLU A 311 3.50 -9.47 4.71
N TYR A 312 4.07 -9.54 3.50
CA TYR A 312 3.58 -10.51 2.52
C TYR A 312 3.81 -11.95 2.99
N GLY A 313 2.79 -12.79 2.85
CA GLY A 313 2.84 -14.20 3.23
C GLY A 313 2.57 -14.50 4.71
N ASP A 314 2.45 -13.48 5.56
CA ASP A 314 2.13 -13.66 6.96
C ASP A 314 0.65 -14.03 7.17
N VAL A 315 0.42 -15.25 7.65
CA VAL A 315 -0.93 -15.75 7.98
C VAL A 315 -1.36 -15.17 9.33
N THR A 316 -2.39 -14.33 9.30
CA THR A 316 -2.81 -13.50 10.43
C THR A 316 -4.26 -13.77 10.80
N ASP A 317 -4.54 -14.13 12.05
CA ASP A 317 -5.91 -14.22 12.56
C ASP A 317 -6.49 -12.79 12.67
N ILE A 318 -7.55 -12.46 11.92
CA ILE A 318 -8.19 -11.12 11.95
C ILE A 318 -9.57 -11.12 12.58
N ALA A 319 -10.13 -12.31 12.80
CA ALA A 319 -11.38 -12.59 13.50
C ALA A 319 -11.38 -14.05 13.99
N PRO A 320 -12.36 -14.49 14.80
CA PRO A 320 -12.42 -15.88 15.27
C PRO A 320 -12.40 -16.93 14.16
N ASP A 321 -13.05 -16.62 13.04
CA ASP A 321 -13.30 -17.53 11.92
C ASP A 321 -12.61 -17.08 10.62
N ILE A 322 -11.77 -16.04 10.63
CA ILE A 322 -11.11 -15.52 9.42
C ILE A 322 -9.62 -15.28 9.65
N LYS A 323 -8.81 -15.86 8.76
CA LYS A 323 -7.38 -15.53 8.62
C LYS A 323 -7.13 -14.77 7.32
N LEU A 324 -6.26 -13.78 7.38
CA LEU A 324 -5.82 -12.96 6.26
C LEU A 324 -4.36 -13.29 5.93
N THR A 325 -4.06 -13.38 4.64
CA THR A 325 -2.69 -13.33 4.12
C THR A 325 -2.64 -12.31 2.99
N LEU A 326 -1.68 -11.39 3.04
CA LEU A 326 -1.43 -10.43 1.96
C LEU A 326 -0.35 -11.00 1.04
N HIS A 327 -0.53 -10.87 -0.27
CA HIS A 327 0.46 -11.29 -1.27
C HIS A 327 0.74 -10.14 -2.24
N ASN A 328 1.94 -10.08 -2.82
CA ASN A 328 2.28 -9.04 -3.79
C ASN A 328 1.28 -9.00 -4.97
N ALA A 329 0.77 -7.81 -5.28
CA ALA A 329 -0.11 -7.54 -6.41
C ALA A 329 0.60 -6.96 -7.64
N GLY A 330 1.85 -6.51 -7.50
CA GLY A 330 2.65 -5.95 -8.61
C GLY A 330 2.15 -4.60 -9.16
N HIS A 331 1.20 -3.95 -8.49
CA HIS A 331 0.53 -2.75 -9.00
C HIS A 331 1.23 -1.44 -8.59
N ILE A 332 1.36 -1.22 -7.29
CA ILE A 332 2.13 -0.13 -6.67
C ILE A 332 2.88 -0.64 -5.43
N LEU A 333 3.74 0.22 -4.86
CA LEU A 333 4.49 -0.10 -3.64
C LEU A 333 3.56 -0.52 -2.51
N GLY A 334 3.75 -1.75 -2.01
CA GLY A 334 2.92 -2.33 -0.95
C GLY A 334 1.58 -2.90 -1.41
N SER A 335 1.23 -2.82 -2.70
CA SER A 335 -0.05 -3.34 -3.20
C SER A 335 -0.22 -4.84 -2.93
N ALA A 336 -1.41 -5.24 -2.50
CA ALA A 336 -1.65 -6.58 -1.99
C ALA A 336 -2.92 -7.25 -2.55
N ILE A 337 -2.75 -8.51 -2.94
CA ILE A 337 -3.85 -9.47 -3.06
C ILE A 337 -4.20 -9.94 -1.66
N ALA A 338 -5.44 -9.73 -1.23
CA ALA A 338 -5.93 -10.14 0.08
C ALA A 338 -6.56 -11.55 -0.01
N HIS A 339 -5.90 -12.54 0.59
CA HIS A 339 -6.37 -13.92 0.68
C HIS A 339 -7.02 -14.17 2.04
N PHE A 340 -8.29 -14.57 2.01
CA PHE A 340 -9.10 -14.85 3.19
C PHE A 340 -9.34 -16.36 3.31
N HIS A 341 -8.88 -16.93 4.42
CA HIS A 341 -9.18 -18.30 4.84
C HIS A 341 -10.30 -18.26 5.88
N ILE A 342 -11.48 -18.81 5.55
CA ILE A 342 -12.68 -18.70 6.37
C ILE A 342 -13.05 -20.06 6.96
N GLY A 343 -13.32 -20.08 8.27
CA GLY A 343 -13.54 -21.26 9.10
C GLY A 343 -12.33 -22.20 9.12
N ASP A 344 -12.56 -23.47 9.42
CA ASP A 344 -11.56 -24.55 9.27
C ASP A 344 -11.40 -24.99 7.80
N GLY A 345 -11.22 -24.00 6.92
CA GLY A 345 -11.22 -24.20 5.46
C GLY A 345 -12.61 -24.43 4.88
N LEU A 346 -13.63 -23.80 5.45
CA LEU A 346 -14.99 -23.79 4.91
C LEU A 346 -14.99 -23.19 3.50
N TYR A 347 -14.38 -22.01 3.33
CA TYR A 347 -14.30 -21.30 2.06
C TYR A 347 -13.08 -20.37 2.03
N ASN A 348 -12.50 -20.15 0.84
CA ASN A 348 -11.38 -19.22 0.66
C ASN A 348 -11.68 -18.26 -0.48
N VAL A 349 -11.43 -16.97 -0.21
CA VAL A 349 -11.69 -15.88 -1.16
C VAL A 349 -10.40 -15.08 -1.34
N ALA A 350 -10.02 -14.81 -2.57
CA ALA A 350 -8.94 -13.87 -2.89
C ALA A 350 -9.52 -12.60 -3.52
N PHE A 351 -9.20 -11.44 -2.97
CA PHE A 351 -9.45 -10.14 -3.60
C PHE A 351 -8.15 -9.68 -4.25
N SER A 352 -8.16 -9.47 -5.56
CA SER A 352 -6.95 -9.07 -6.28
C SER A 352 -6.49 -7.66 -5.89
N GLY A 353 -7.43 -6.77 -5.52
CA GLY A 353 -7.20 -5.33 -5.67
C GLY A 353 -6.91 -5.02 -7.14
N ASP A 354 -6.10 -4.01 -7.38
CA ASP A 354 -5.49 -3.78 -8.69
C ASP A 354 -4.19 -4.57 -8.81
N ILE A 355 -3.95 -5.17 -9.98
CA ILE A 355 -2.82 -6.08 -10.18
C ILE A 355 -2.06 -5.78 -11.46
N HIS A 356 -0.76 -6.05 -11.46
CA HIS A 356 0.03 -6.26 -12.67
C HIS A 356 0.63 -7.66 -12.64
N TYR A 357 0.32 -8.51 -13.62
CA TYR A 357 0.71 -9.93 -13.53
C TYR A 357 2.17 -10.19 -13.91
N ASP A 358 2.70 -9.44 -14.88
CA ASP A 358 4.09 -9.56 -15.30
C ASP A 358 4.99 -8.61 -14.49
N ASP A 359 6.29 -8.88 -14.43
CA ASP A 359 7.25 -7.99 -13.76
C ASP A 359 7.31 -6.63 -14.47
N THR A 360 7.34 -5.55 -13.69
CA THR A 360 7.63 -4.19 -14.20
C THR A 360 9.07 -3.78 -13.84
N ARG A 361 9.44 -2.52 -14.04
CA ARG A 361 10.76 -2.04 -13.59
C ARG A 361 10.81 -1.91 -12.06
N LEU A 362 9.70 -1.55 -11.44
CA LEU A 362 9.57 -1.37 -9.99
C LEU A 362 9.20 -2.63 -9.22
N PHE A 363 8.34 -3.49 -9.75
CA PHE A 363 7.71 -4.56 -8.97
C PHE A 363 7.80 -5.92 -9.65
N ASN A 364 7.87 -6.95 -8.82
CA ASN A 364 7.62 -8.32 -9.27
C ASN A 364 6.13 -8.47 -9.61
N GLY A 365 5.81 -9.39 -10.51
CA GLY A 365 4.44 -9.71 -10.90
C GLY A 365 3.55 -10.22 -9.77
N ALA A 366 2.24 -10.09 -9.96
CA ALA A 366 1.22 -10.50 -9.00
C ALA A 366 1.28 -12.00 -8.67
N VAL A 367 1.22 -12.35 -7.38
CA VAL A 367 1.19 -13.74 -6.93
C VAL A 367 -0.14 -14.39 -7.30
N ASN A 368 -0.07 -15.57 -7.94
CA ASN A 368 -1.26 -16.38 -8.23
C ASN A 368 -1.18 -17.82 -7.68
N GLU A 369 -0.24 -18.07 -6.76
CA GLU A 369 -0.10 -19.32 -6.05
C GLU A 369 -0.62 -19.16 -4.61
N PHE A 370 -1.62 -19.96 -4.26
CA PHE A 370 -2.26 -19.95 -2.96
C PHE A 370 -2.42 -21.38 -2.43
N PRO A 371 -2.61 -21.58 -1.11
CA PRO A 371 -2.91 -22.90 -0.58
C PRO A 371 -4.27 -23.44 -1.05
N ARG A 372 -5.31 -22.57 -1.07
CA ARG A 372 -6.69 -22.90 -1.46
C ARG A 372 -7.46 -21.62 -1.81
N VAL A 373 -8.19 -21.61 -2.93
CA VAL A 373 -9.03 -20.48 -3.36
C VAL A 373 -10.26 -21.02 -4.09
N GLU A 374 -11.46 -20.74 -3.59
CA GLU A 374 -12.70 -21.07 -4.27
C GLU A 374 -13.24 -19.91 -5.08
N THR A 375 -13.16 -18.68 -4.56
CA THR A 375 -13.60 -17.47 -5.26
C THR A 375 -12.46 -16.47 -5.42
N LEU A 376 -12.27 -16.00 -6.64
CA LEU A 376 -11.42 -14.85 -6.95
C LEU A 376 -12.31 -13.64 -7.28
N VAL A 377 -12.10 -12.52 -6.59
CA VAL A 377 -12.60 -11.20 -6.98
C VAL A 377 -11.46 -10.50 -7.71
N LEU A 378 -11.64 -10.28 -9.02
CA LEU A 378 -10.60 -9.81 -9.93
C LEU A 378 -10.96 -8.44 -10.50
N GLU A 379 -10.01 -7.52 -10.54
CA GLU A 379 -10.18 -6.27 -11.29
C GLU A 379 -10.40 -6.50 -12.80
N SER A 380 -10.89 -5.50 -13.51
CA SER A 380 -11.16 -5.61 -14.94
C SER A 380 -11.00 -4.28 -15.66
N THR A 381 -10.04 -3.48 -15.22
CA THR A 381 -9.76 -2.14 -15.77
C THR A 381 -9.54 -2.24 -17.29
N TYR A 382 -8.74 -3.23 -17.71
CA TYR A 382 -8.48 -3.59 -19.11
C TYR A 382 -9.17 -4.91 -19.52
N GLY A 383 -10.39 -5.17 -19.02
CA GLY A 383 -11.15 -6.39 -19.34
C GLY A 383 -11.80 -6.38 -20.74
N GLY A 384 -11.91 -5.23 -21.40
CA GLY A 384 -12.60 -5.05 -22.67
C GLY A 384 -11.98 -5.85 -23.81
N ARG A 385 -12.72 -6.07 -24.91
CA ARG A 385 -12.31 -6.99 -25.99
C ARG A 385 -10.98 -6.63 -26.66
N ASN A 386 -10.67 -5.34 -26.72
CA ASN A 386 -9.52 -4.80 -27.45
C ASN A 386 -8.51 -4.13 -26.51
N ASP A 387 -8.64 -4.38 -25.21
CA ASP A 387 -7.85 -3.73 -24.16
C ASP A 387 -6.51 -4.47 -23.98
N TYR A 388 -5.82 -4.70 -25.09
CA TYR A 388 -4.45 -5.20 -25.11
C TYR A 388 -3.53 -3.99 -25.08
N GLN A 389 -2.52 -4.06 -24.22
CA GLN A 389 -1.50 -3.02 -24.20
C GLN A 389 -0.42 -3.33 -25.24
N THR A 390 0.31 -2.28 -25.61
CA THR A 390 1.53 -2.46 -26.40
C THR A 390 2.57 -3.12 -25.51
N ASP A 391 3.43 -3.95 -26.11
CA ASP A 391 4.55 -4.56 -25.40
C ASP A 391 5.40 -3.47 -24.71
N GLN A 392 5.84 -3.73 -23.48
CA GLN A 392 6.59 -2.78 -22.67
C GLN A 392 7.82 -2.22 -23.42
N GLU A 393 8.55 -3.06 -24.16
CA GLU A 393 9.74 -2.64 -24.91
C GLU A 393 9.38 -1.67 -26.05
N ASP A 394 8.27 -1.96 -26.74
CA ASP A 394 7.74 -1.11 -27.80
C ASP A 394 7.26 0.25 -27.25
N SER A 395 6.62 0.22 -26.09
CA SER A 395 6.15 1.41 -25.36
C SER A 395 7.29 2.29 -24.88
N GLU A 396 8.34 1.69 -24.30
CA GLU A 396 9.56 2.40 -23.93
C GLU A 396 10.24 3.02 -25.14
N ARG A 397 10.36 2.28 -26.24
CA ARG A 397 10.92 2.81 -27.49
C ARG A 397 10.11 3.98 -28.03
N LYS A 398 8.76 3.92 -27.96
CA LYS A 398 7.89 5.03 -28.36
C LYS A 398 8.08 6.24 -27.45
N LEU A 399 8.15 6.03 -26.13
CA LEU A 399 8.40 7.10 -25.17
C LEU A 399 9.75 7.77 -25.45
N LYS A 400 10.83 7.00 -25.51
CA LYS A 400 12.19 7.49 -25.80
C LYS A 400 12.24 8.28 -27.11
N HIS A 401 11.54 7.81 -28.15
CA HIS A 401 11.44 8.53 -29.43
C HIS A 401 10.70 9.88 -29.30
N THR A 402 9.55 9.90 -28.63
CA THR A 402 8.78 11.13 -28.41
C THR A 402 9.55 12.15 -27.57
N LEU A 403 10.24 11.69 -26.52
CA LEU A 403 11.11 12.51 -25.68
C LEU A 403 12.24 13.11 -26.49
N ARG A 404 13.03 12.29 -27.18
CA ARG A 404 14.16 12.73 -28.02
C ARG A 404 13.73 13.80 -29.02
N ASN A 405 12.66 13.52 -29.79
CA ASN A 405 12.18 14.45 -30.82
C ASN A 405 11.71 15.79 -30.24
N THR A 406 11.18 15.80 -29.02
CA THR A 406 10.68 17.02 -28.36
C THR A 406 11.84 17.83 -27.76
N LEU A 407 12.78 17.15 -27.11
CA LEU A 407 13.93 17.79 -26.48
C LEU A 407 14.92 18.34 -27.52
N GLU A 408 15.18 17.62 -28.61
CA GLU A 408 16.10 18.05 -29.68
C GLU A 408 15.62 19.30 -30.44
N ARG A 409 14.30 19.53 -30.50
CA ARG A 409 13.73 20.75 -31.09
C ARG A 409 13.60 21.91 -30.09
N GLY A 410 14.07 21.72 -28.86
CA GLY A 410 14.08 22.74 -27.81
C GLY A 410 12.79 22.86 -27.00
N GLY A 411 11.83 21.94 -27.16
CA GLY A 411 10.56 21.96 -26.45
C GLY A 411 10.61 21.26 -25.09
N LYS A 412 9.53 21.41 -24.32
CA LYS A 412 9.35 20.76 -23.01
C LYS A 412 8.43 19.54 -23.13
N VAL A 413 8.63 18.55 -22.26
CA VAL A 413 7.74 17.39 -22.17
C VAL A 413 6.97 17.46 -20.86
N LEU A 414 5.63 17.48 -20.95
CA LEU A 414 4.75 17.41 -19.78
C LEU A 414 4.16 15.99 -19.67
N VAL A 415 4.35 15.34 -18.53
CA VAL A 415 3.88 13.99 -18.25
C VAL A 415 2.97 14.00 -17.01
N PRO A 416 1.63 13.95 -17.17
CA PRO A 416 0.73 13.76 -16.05
C PRO A 416 0.92 12.35 -15.47
N ALA A 417 1.17 12.27 -14.16
CA ALA A 417 1.33 11.01 -13.44
C ALA A 417 0.67 11.07 -12.05
N PHE A 418 0.28 9.91 -11.51
CA PHE A 418 -0.07 9.83 -10.10
C PHE A 418 1.18 9.93 -9.23
N ALA A 419 1.02 10.36 -7.97
CA ALA A 419 2.14 10.50 -7.03
C ALA A 419 2.91 9.19 -6.86
N VAL A 420 2.20 8.07 -6.79
CA VAL A 420 2.73 6.72 -6.61
C VAL A 420 2.35 5.79 -7.77
N GLY A 421 3.34 5.00 -8.21
CA GLY A 421 3.21 3.98 -9.25
C GLY A 421 3.85 4.45 -10.56
N ARG A 422 3.06 5.13 -11.39
CA ARG A 422 3.49 5.53 -12.75
C ARG A 422 4.68 6.48 -12.77
N SER A 423 4.70 7.47 -11.87
CA SER A 423 5.79 8.44 -11.80
C SER A 423 7.14 7.76 -11.60
N GLN A 424 7.23 6.84 -10.63
CA GLN A 424 8.47 6.10 -10.35
C GLN A 424 8.89 5.18 -11.51
N GLU A 425 7.94 4.53 -12.20
CA GLU A 425 8.25 3.73 -13.40
C GLU A 425 8.88 4.61 -14.49
N ILE A 426 8.28 5.77 -14.77
CA ILE A 426 8.81 6.70 -15.77
C ILE A 426 10.17 7.25 -15.34
N MET A 427 10.38 7.54 -14.05
CA MET A 427 11.70 7.96 -13.55
C MET A 427 12.78 6.92 -13.87
N LEU A 428 12.51 5.62 -13.67
CA LEU A 428 13.47 4.56 -14.02
C LEU A 428 13.77 4.51 -15.53
N VAL A 429 12.75 4.68 -16.38
CA VAL A 429 12.94 4.72 -17.84
C VAL A 429 13.76 5.93 -18.26
N LEU A 430 13.52 7.09 -17.65
CA LEU A 430 14.22 8.34 -17.95
C LEU A 430 15.69 8.27 -17.50
N GLU A 431 15.95 7.81 -16.29
CA GLU A 431 17.32 7.64 -15.75
C GLU A 431 18.15 6.75 -16.67
N GLU A 432 17.63 5.55 -17.00
CA GLU A 432 18.34 4.62 -17.88
C GLU A 432 18.53 5.19 -19.28
N ALA A 433 17.49 5.80 -19.87
CA ALA A 433 17.59 6.36 -21.23
C ALA A 433 18.59 7.51 -21.32
N MET A 434 18.74 8.33 -20.27
CA MET A 434 19.75 9.39 -20.21
C MET A 434 21.13 8.79 -20.02
N ARG A 435 21.29 7.85 -19.08
CA ARG A 435 22.55 7.16 -18.79
C ARG A 435 23.11 6.42 -20.00
N GLU A 436 22.24 5.82 -20.82
CA GLU A 436 22.62 5.12 -22.05
C GLU A 436 22.79 6.05 -23.26
N GLY A 437 22.54 7.36 -23.10
CA GLY A 437 22.63 8.35 -24.18
C GLY A 437 21.54 8.18 -25.24
N GLU A 438 20.44 7.50 -24.92
CA GLU A 438 19.29 7.37 -25.81
C GLU A 438 18.50 8.68 -25.87
N ILE A 439 18.35 9.41 -24.78
CA ILE A 439 17.73 10.75 -24.80
C ILE A 439 18.73 11.80 -24.31
N PRO A 440 18.58 13.08 -24.72
CA PRO A 440 19.42 14.15 -24.18
C PRO A 440 19.32 14.24 -22.67
N GLU A 441 20.44 14.45 -21.99
CA GLU A 441 20.46 14.77 -20.57
C GLU A 441 19.86 16.17 -20.36
N VAL A 442 18.71 16.22 -19.71
CA VAL A 442 17.99 17.45 -19.38
C VAL A 442 17.44 17.36 -17.96
N PRO A 443 17.15 18.50 -17.29
CA PRO A 443 16.47 18.49 -16.01
C PRO A 443 15.11 17.78 -16.11
N VAL A 444 14.84 16.92 -15.14
CA VAL A 444 13.54 16.27 -14.91
C VAL A 444 12.94 16.84 -13.63
N HIS A 445 11.91 17.66 -13.77
CA HIS A 445 11.22 18.29 -12.67
C HIS A 445 10.07 17.43 -12.16
N LEU A 446 10.03 17.21 -10.86
CA LEU A 446 9.04 16.40 -10.16
C LEU A 446 8.20 17.34 -9.28
N ASP A 447 6.92 17.47 -9.62
CA ASP A 447 5.98 18.37 -8.94
C ASP A 447 4.82 17.58 -8.31
N GLY A 448 4.22 18.17 -7.28
CA GLY A 448 3.28 17.51 -6.39
C GLY A 448 3.95 16.45 -5.54
N MET A 449 3.20 15.41 -5.17
CA MET A 449 3.63 14.42 -4.17
C MET A 449 4.59 13.35 -4.73
N ILE A 450 5.13 13.51 -5.93
CA ILE A 450 5.99 12.50 -6.59
C ILE A 450 7.30 12.32 -5.83
N TRP A 451 7.97 13.40 -5.40
CA TRP A 451 9.22 13.32 -4.68
C TRP A 451 9.06 12.62 -3.33
N GLU A 452 8.08 13.06 -2.54
CA GLU A 452 7.76 12.46 -1.23
C GLU A 452 7.34 11.00 -1.37
N ALA A 453 6.51 10.65 -2.37
CA ALA A 453 6.19 9.25 -2.66
C ALA A 453 7.43 8.43 -3.03
N THR A 454 8.36 9.00 -3.80
CA THR A 454 9.63 8.34 -4.16
C THR A 454 10.51 8.13 -2.93
N ALA A 455 10.55 9.08 -1.99
CA ALA A 455 11.23 8.92 -0.71
C ALA A 455 10.69 7.71 0.08
N ILE A 456 9.37 7.52 0.08
CA ILE A 456 8.73 6.32 0.66
C ILE A 456 9.19 5.03 -0.05
N HIS A 457 9.32 5.00 -1.38
CA HIS A 457 9.86 3.83 -2.09
C HIS A 457 11.27 3.47 -1.63
N THR A 458 12.13 4.49 -1.41
CA THR A 458 13.49 4.25 -0.91
C THR A 458 13.54 3.79 0.56
N THR A 459 12.45 3.99 1.31
CA THR A 459 12.29 3.50 2.68
C THR A 459 11.93 2.02 2.72
N TYR A 460 11.19 1.53 1.71
CA TYR A 460 10.66 0.16 1.62
C TYR A 460 11.21 -0.67 0.44
N PRO A 461 12.54 -0.82 0.32
CA PRO A 461 13.17 -1.51 -0.81
C PRO A 461 12.85 -3.01 -0.88
N GLU A 462 12.48 -3.65 0.23
CA GLU A 462 12.01 -5.05 0.26
C GLU A 462 10.69 -5.28 -0.48
N TYR A 463 9.93 -4.22 -0.76
CA TYR A 463 8.71 -4.25 -1.57
C TYR A 463 8.96 -3.92 -3.05
N LEU A 464 10.21 -3.65 -3.44
CA LEU A 464 10.62 -3.43 -4.82
C LEU A 464 11.06 -4.75 -5.47
N ARG A 465 11.09 -4.75 -6.80
CA ARG A 465 11.62 -5.84 -7.63
C ARG A 465 13.05 -6.18 -7.22
N ASP A 466 13.36 -7.48 -7.25
CA ASP A 466 14.63 -8.00 -6.76
C ASP A 466 15.85 -7.29 -7.41
N ASP A 467 15.84 -7.09 -8.73
CA ASP A 467 16.92 -6.41 -9.46
C ASP A 467 17.12 -4.95 -9.01
N LEU A 468 16.01 -4.21 -8.81
CA LEU A 468 16.06 -2.81 -8.36
C LEU A 468 16.50 -2.74 -6.90
N ARG A 469 16.01 -3.65 -6.06
CA ARG A 469 16.42 -3.78 -4.67
C ARG A 469 17.92 -4.06 -4.55
N GLU A 470 18.46 -4.94 -5.39
CA GLU A 470 19.90 -5.23 -5.43
C GLU A 470 20.73 -4.00 -5.84
N ARG A 471 20.32 -3.26 -6.89
CA ARG A 471 20.97 -2.00 -7.29
C ARG A 471 21.00 -0.99 -6.14
N ILE A 472 19.90 -0.85 -5.40
CA ILE A 472 19.80 0.05 -4.24
C ILE A 472 20.67 -0.44 -3.07
N PHE A 473 20.82 -1.75 -2.86
CA PHE A 473 21.52 -2.32 -1.71
C PHE A 473 23.03 -2.53 -1.88
N HIS A 474 23.47 -2.86 -3.09
CA HIS A 474 24.80 -3.44 -3.31
C HIS A 474 25.68 -2.57 -4.19
N ASP A 475 25.10 -1.89 -5.17
CA ASP A 475 25.88 -1.12 -6.15
C ASP A 475 25.99 0.37 -5.77
N ASP A 476 25.24 0.82 -4.76
CA ASP A 476 25.09 2.23 -4.39
C ASP A 476 24.63 3.10 -5.58
N GLU A 477 23.94 2.45 -6.54
CA GLU A 477 23.40 3.03 -7.77
C GLU A 477 21.88 3.16 -7.65
N ASN A 478 21.43 3.96 -6.68
CA ASN A 478 20.01 4.24 -6.53
C ASN A 478 19.54 5.17 -7.66
N PRO A 479 18.71 4.70 -8.62
CA PRO A 479 18.30 5.52 -9.77
C PRO A 479 17.46 6.74 -9.34
N PHE A 480 16.80 6.69 -8.19
CA PHE A 480 16.01 7.82 -7.69
C PHE A 480 16.87 8.98 -7.15
N LEU A 481 18.18 8.77 -6.97
CA LEU A 481 19.14 9.80 -6.55
C LEU A 481 19.87 10.47 -7.71
N SER A 482 19.46 10.20 -8.96
CA SER A 482 20.09 10.76 -10.15
C SER A 482 20.03 12.30 -10.15
N GLU A 483 21.14 12.97 -10.49
CA GLU A 483 21.26 14.44 -10.45
C GLU A 483 20.28 15.17 -11.39
N GLN A 484 19.68 14.45 -12.34
CA GLN A 484 18.69 14.99 -13.28
C GLN A 484 17.33 15.22 -12.61
N PHE A 485 17.01 14.55 -11.49
CA PHE A 485 15.73 14.71 -10.81
C PHE A 485 15.74 15.91 -9.87
N ASN A 486 14.80 16.83 -10.08
CA ASN A 486 14.67 18.08 -9.34
C ASN A 486 13.28 18.19 -8.73
N HIS A 487 13.20 18.35 -7.41
CA HIS A 487 11.93 18.56 -6.70
C HIS A 487 11.48 20.02 -6.82
N ILE A 488 10.21 20.25 -7.20
CA ILE A 488 9.59 21.57 -7.20
C ILE A 488 8.83 21.77 -5.89
N ASP A 489 9.28 22.72 -5.06
CA ASP A 489 8.72 23.04 -3.74
C ASP A 489 8.41 24.55 -3.58
N GLY A 490 8.96 25.40 -4.45
CA GLY A 490 8.77 26.85 -4.48
C GLY A 490 7.40 27.32 -4.98
N GLY A 491 6.49 26.39 -5.30
CA GLY A 491 5.14 26.71 -5.78
C GLY A 491 5.16 27.43 -7.14
N GLU A 492 4.27 28.40 -7.33
CA GLU A 492 4.04 29.01 -8.64
C GLU A 492 5.23 29.82 -9.18
N GLU A 493 6.05 30.39 -8.30
CA GLU A 493 7.24 31.15 -8.69
C GLU A 493 8.28 30.23 -9.35
N GLU A 494 8.58 29.08 -8.73
CA GLU A 494 9.50 28.09 -9.30
C GLU A 494 8.93 27.47 -10.58
N ARG A 495 7.61 27.20 -10.64
CA ARG A 495 6.97 26.72 -11.87
C ARG A 495 7.15 27.69 -13.03
N GLN A 496 7.00 28.99 -12.78
CA GLN A 496 7.21 30.02 -13.79
C GLN A 496 8.68 30.07 -14.25
N GLU A 497 9.64 30.01 -13.32
CA GLU A 497 11.07 29.96 -13.65
C GLU A 497 11.43 28.76 -14.54
N VAL A 498 10.88 27.58 -14.23
CA VAL A 498 11.06 26.37 -15.04
C VAL A 498 10.36 26.51 -16.41
N ALA A 499 9.17 27.09 -16.45
CA ALA A 499 8.43 27.33 -17.70
C ALA A 499 9.19 28.28 -18.65
N ASP A 500 9.82 29.33 -18.11
CA ASP A 500 10.63 30.30 -18.84
C ASP A 500 12.05 29.77 -19.18
N GLY A 501 12.44 28.65 -18.57
CA GLY A 501 13.73 27.98 -18.77
C GLY A 501 13.87 27.22 -20.09
N GLY A 502 14.97 26.47 -20.19
CA GLY A 502 15.31 25.65 -21.36
C GLY A 502 14.46 24.37 -21.50
N PRO A 503 14.85 23.46 -22.41
CA PRO A 503 14.20 22.17 -22.59
C PRO A 503 14.32 21.32 -21.32
N CYS A 504 13.20 20.75 -20.88
CA CYS A 504 13.13 19.91 -19.69
C CYS A 504 11.97 18.90 -19.80
N ILE A 505 11.95 17.95 -18.87
CA ILE A 505 10.82 17.03 -18.67
C ILE A 505 10.15 17.40 -17.34
N ILE A 506 8.83 17.45 -17.31
CA ILE A 506 8.02 17.78 -16.14
C ILE A 506 7.10 16.60 -15.85
N LEU A 507 7.28 15.93 -14.72
CA LEU A 507 6.34 14.95 -14.18
C LEU A 507 5.53 15.63 -13.08
N SER A 508 4.21 15.67 -13.22
CA SER A 508 3.35 16.39 -12.27
C SER A 508 2.06 15.63 -11.99
N THR A 509 1.57 15.77 -10.76
CA THR A 509 0.24 15.30 -10.35
C THR A 509 -0.86 16.28 -10.76
N SER A 510 -2.10 15.85 -11.01
CA SER A 510 -2.60 14.47 -10.98
C SER A 510 -2.60 13.78 -12.35
N GLY A 511 -2.45 12.46 -12.37
CA GLY A 511 -2.27 11.65 -13.58
C GLY A 511 -3.43 11.65 -14.57
N MET A 512 -4.63 12.08 -14.16
CA MET A 512 -5.81 12.24 -15.02
C MET A 512 -6.24 13.70 -15.22
N MET A 513 -5.45 14.65 -14.70
CA MET A 513 -5.63 16.10 -14.89
C MET A 513 -6.93 16.65 -14.28
N GLU A 514 -7.41 16.05 -13.19
CA GLU A 514 -8.63 16.51 -12.50
C GLU A 514 -8.36 17.66 -11.51
N GLY A 515 -7.11 17.85 -11.12
CA GLY A 515 -6.68 18.81 -10.11
C GLY A 515 -5.18 18.75 -9.86
N GLY A 516 -4.71 19.64 -8.98
CA GLY A 516 -3.31 19.73 -8.58
C GLY A 516 -2.41 20.52 -9.54
N PRO A 517 -1.07 20.43 -9.35
CA PRO A 517 -0.10 21.28 -10.06
C PRO A 517 -0.10 21.13 -11.59
N ILE A 518 -0.56 20.00 -12.12
CA ILE A 518 -0.68 19.79 -13.58
C ILE A 518 -1.55 20.85 -14.25
N LEU A 519 -2.54 21.40 -13.54
CA LEU A 519 -3.38 22.48 -14.07
C LEU A 519 -2.60 23.79 -14.22
N SER A 520 -1.74 24.13 -13.25
CA SER A 520 -0.81 25.27 -13.36
C SER A 520 0.15 25.10 -14.54
N TRP A 521 0.67 23.89 -14.76
CA TRP A 521 1.53 23.63 -15.92
C TRP A 521 0.81 23.85 -17.24
N LEU A 522 -0.47 23.48 -17.36
CA LEU A 522 -1.25 23.79 -18.56
C LEU A 522 -1.42 25.29 -18.75
N GLU A 523 -1.61 26.07 -17.68
CA GLU A 523 -1.68 27.53 -17.78
C GLU A 523 -0.37 28.15 -18.28
N LEU A 524 0.77 27.56 -17.93
CA LEU A 524 2.10 28.08 -18.24
C LEU A 524 2.64 27.67 -19.61
N ILE A 525 2.40 26.43 -20.06
CA ILE A 525 3.08 25.87 -21.25
C ILE A 525 2.15 25.23 -22.28
N ALA A 526 0.82 25.32 -22.15
CA ALA A 526 -0.10 24.70 -23.13
C ALA A 526 -0.03 25.32 -24.54
N ASP A 527 0.37 26.58 -24.67
CA ASP A 527 0.49 27.30 -25.95
C ASP A 527 1.84 27.06 -26.66
N ALA A 528 2.77 26.33 -26.02
CA ALA A 528 4.08 25.99 -26.56
C ALA A 528 3.98 24.87 -27.61
N ASN A 529 3.94 25.24 -28.89
CA ASN A 529 3.79 24.31 -30.02
C ASN A 529 4.99 23.36 -30.24
N ASP A 530 6.15 23.71 -29.71
CA ASP A 530 7.35 22.87 -29.68
C ASP A 530 7.31 21.83 -28.56
N SER A 531 6.40 21.97 -27.61
CA SER A 531 6.31 21.11 -26.43
C SER A 531 5.35 19.94 -26.67
N THR A 532 5.35 18.96 -25.77
CA THR A 532 4.51 17.76 -25.90
C THR A 532 3.96 17.31 -24.56
N LEU A 533 2.63 17.14 -24.49
CA LEU A 533 1.94 16.44 -23.43
C LEU A 533 1.91 14.93 -23.75
N VAL A 534 2.43 14.10 -22.85
CA VAL A 534 2.52 12.64 -23.04
C VAL A 534 1.70 11.91 -21.97
N PHE A 535 0.59 11.30 -22.38
CA PHE A 535 -0.16 10.41 -21.51
C PHE A 535 0.51 9.03 -21.45
N VAL A 536 0.77 8.54 -20.23
CA VAL A 536 1.48 7.27 -19.94
C VAL A 536 0.63 6.28 -19.13
N GLY A 537 -0.67 6.50 -19.03
CA GLY A 537 -1.57 5.65 -18.24
C GLY A 537 -3.03 5.82 -18.63
N TYR A 538 -3.88 4.96 -18.07
CA TYR A 538 -5.33 5.00 -18.29
C TYR A 538 -5.90 6.38 -17.95
N GLN A 539 -6.89 6.81 -18.73
CA GLN A 539 -7.62 8.06 -18.50
C GLN A 539 -9.10 7.71 -18.37
N ALA A 540 -9.62 7.79 -17.14
CA ALA A 540 -11.00 7.41 -16.85
C ALA A 540 -12.01 8.29 -17.61
N GLN A 541 -13.16 7.72 -17.94
CA GLN A 541 -14.24 8.48 -18.58
C GLN A 541 -14.70 9.61 -17.67
N GLY A 542 -14.97 10.78 -18.27
CA GLY A 542 -15.38 11.98 -17.53
C GLY A 542 -14.24 12.97 -17.28
N THR A 543 -13.00 12.49 -17.17
CA THR A 543 -11.82 13.30 -16.80
C THR A 543 -11.38 14.29 -17.89
N LEU A 544 -10.67 15.36 -17.50
CA LEU A 544 -10.05 16.31 -18.41
C LEU A 544 -8.99 15.63 -19.28
N GLY A 545 -8.15 14.78 -18.70
CA GLY A 545 -7.14 14.04 -19.44
C GLY A 545 -7.75 13.19 -20.56
N ARG A 546 -8.87 12.48 -20.30
CA ARG A 546 -9.59 11.73 -21.33
C ARG A 546 -10.18 12.63 -22.43
N ARG A 547 -10.65 13.83 -22.09
CA ARG A 547 -11.15 14.81 -23.09
C ARG A 547 -10.02 15.30 -23.99
N ILE A 548 -8.85 15.61 -23.43
CA ILE A 548 -7.66 16.02 -24.18
C ILE A 548 -7.18 14.89 -25.10
N GLN A 549 -7.11 13.67 -24.57
CA GLN A 549 -6.72 12.47 -25.33
C GLN A 549 -7.64 12.24 -26.54
N ASN A 550 -8.94 12.55 -26.40
CA ASN A 550 -9.93 12.48 -27.49
C ASN A 550 -9.87 13.68 -28.47
N GLY A 551 -8.88 14.56 -28.35
CA GLY A 551 -8.63 15.66 -29.28
C GLY A 551 -9.25 17.00 -28.88
N ARG A 552 -9.80 17.14 -27.66
CA ARG A 552 -10.21 18.47 -27.16
C ARG A 552 -8.99 19.35 -26.98
N ARG A 553 -9.05 20.58 -27.50
CA ARG A 553 -7.97 21.57 -27.38
C ARG A 553 -8.35 22.79 -26.52
N ASP A 554 -9.63 23.16 -26.45
CA ASP A 554 -10.09 24.24 -25.58
C ASP A 554 -10.39 23.72 -24.16
N LEU A 555 -9.57 24.13 -23.20
CA LEU A 555 -9.62 23.66 -21.82
C LEU A 555 -10.21 24.75 -20.92
N PRO A 556 -11.32 24.48 -20.21
CA PRO A 556 -11.78 25.36 -19.14
C PRO A 556 -10.90 25.10 -17.93
N LEU A 557 -10.06 26.08 -17.57
CA LEU A 557 -9.26 26.05 -16.35
C LEU A 557 -9.87 27.00 -15.31
N GLY A 558 -9.75 26.62 -14.03
CA GLY A 558 -10.24 27.35 -12.86
C GLY A 558 -11.69 27.04 -12.43
N ASN A 559 -11.90 26.91 -11.12
CA ASN A 559 -13.20 26.66 -10.47
C ASN A 559 -13.90 27.94 -9.95
N GLY A 560 -13.44 29.13 -10.37
CA GLY A 560 -13.92 30.42 -9.88
C GLY A 560 -14.73 31.25 -10.90
N PRO A 561 -15.27 32.43 -10.50
CA PRO A 561 -15.99 33.35 -11.37
C PRO A 561 -15.14 33.98 -12.51
N ARG A 562 -13.86 33.60 -12.60
CA ARG A 562 -12.93 33.93 -13.69
C ARG A 562 -12.31 32.65 -14.25
N SER A 563 -13.12 31.73 -14.77
CA SER A 563 -12.60 30.62 -15.56
C SER A 563 -11.78 31.19 -16.73
N SER A 564 -10.51 30.81 -16.81
CA SER A 564 -9.62 31.06 -17.94
C SER A 564 -9.85 29.93 -18.93
N SER A 565 -10.04 30.26 -20.21
CA SER A 565 -9.97 29.27 -21.28
C SER A 565 -8.53 29.23 -21.78
N VAL A 566 -7.89 28.07 -21.69
CA VAL A 566 -6.56 27.84 -22.27
C VAL A 566 -6.71 27.00 -23.53
N THR A 567 -6.07 27.43 -24.61
CA THR A 567 -6.00 26.67 -25.86
C THR A 567 -4.73 25.84 -25.86
N LEU A 568 -4.89 24.52 -25.98
CA LEU A 568 -3.80 23.56 -26.04
C LEU A 568 -3.23 23.51 -27.47
N GLU A 569 -2.10 24.18 -27.69
CA GLU A 569 -1.33 24.18 -28.95
C GLU A 569 -0.18 23.18 -28.95
N MET A 570 0.24 22.71 -27.77
CA MET A 570 1.27 21.68 -27.64
C MET A 570 0.85 20.35 -28.28
N ASN A 571 1.84 19.57 -28.70
CA ASN A 571 1.57 18.23 -29.24
C ASN A 571 1.01 17.33 -28.14
N VAL A 572 0.12 16.40 -28.50
CA VAL A 572 -0.44 15.43 -27.55
C VAL A 572 -0.16 14.03 -28.06
N GLU A 573 0.59 13.27 -27.27
CA GLU A 573 0.93 11.89 -27.54
C GLU A 573 0.39 10.98 -26.44
N THR A 574 0.08 9.74 -26.80
CA THR A 574 -0.26 8.68 -25.83
C THR A 574 0.72 7.54 -26.01
N VAL A 575 1.36 7.15 -24.92
CA VAL A 575 2.22 5.97 -24.84
C VAL A 575 1.56 5.00 -23.88
N ASP A 576 0.81 4.05 -24.46
CA ASP A 576 0.22 2.94 -23.72
C ASP A 576 1.31 1.96 -23.27
N GLY A 577 0.99 1.00 -22.39
CA GLY A 577 1.92 -0.05 -22.00
C GLY A 577 2.82 0.27 -20.83
N PHE A 578 2.58 1.38 -20.12
CA PHE A 578 3.16 1.56 -18.80
C PHE A 578 2.19 1.14 -17.70
N SER A 579 0.87 1.15 -17.94
CA SER A 579 -0.21 0.98 -16.94
C SER A 579 0.13 0.05 -15.77
N GLY A 580 -0.22 0.43 -14.53
CA GLY A 580 0.00 -0.43 -13.35
C GLY A 580 -1.00 -1.59 -13.31
N HIS A 581 -1.98 -1.60 -14.22
CA HIS A 581 -2.95 -2.67 -14.35
C HIS A 581 -2.54 -3.65 -15.44
N ALA A 582 -2.73 -4.92 -15.15
CA ALA A 582 -2.64 -5.99 -16.12
C ALA A 582 -3.59 -5.71 -17.29
N ASP A 583 -3.06 -5.81 -18.50
CA ASP A 583 -3.89 -5.75 -19.69
C ASP A 583 -4.80 -6.98 -19.79
N ARG A 584 -5.62 -7.03 -20.83
CA ARG A 584 -6.50 -8.19 -21.06
C ARG A 584 -5.74 -9.52 -21.07
N GLN A 585 -4.57 -9.58 -21.69
CA GLN A 585 -3.79 -10.81 -21.80
C GLN A 585 -3.20 -11.21 -20.44
N GLY A 586 -2.71 -10.24 -19.67
CA GLY A 586 -2.25 -10.39 -18.29
C GLY A 586 -3.35 -10.93 -17.38
N LEU A 587 -4.55 -10.33 -17.41
CA LEU A 587 -5.71 -10.82 -16.65
C LEU A 587 -6.13 -12.24 -17.06
N GLU A 588 -6.15 -12.55 -18.36
CA GLU A 588 -6.42 -13.91 -18.85
C GLU A 588 -5.34 -14.92 -18.42
N ASN A 589 -4.06 -14.50 -18.40
CA ASN A 589 -2.94 -15.32 -17.98
C ASN A 589 -2.96 -15.59 -16.48
N PHE A 590 -3.22 -14.56 -15.66
CA PHE A 590 -3.33 -14.63 -14.20
C PHE A 590 -4.31 -15.72 -13.80
N VAL A 591 -5.56 -15.67 -14.30
CA VAL A 591 -6.59 -16.67 -14.02
C VAL A 591 -6.25 -18.05 -14.60
N ARG A 592 -5.63 -18.11 -15.78
CA ARG A 592 -5.30 -19.38 -16.46
C ARG A 592 -4.22 -20.17 -15.72
N THR A 593 -3.27 -19.48 -15.12
CA THR A 593 -2.08 -20.07 -14.48
C THR A 593 -2.18 -20.13 -12.96
N MET A 594 -3.19 -19.48 -12.37
CA MET A 594 -3.48 -19.52 -10.94
C MET A 594 -3.60 -20.95 -10.40
N ASN A 595 -2.98 -21.20 -9.25
CA ASN A 595 -2.96 -22.49 -8.57
C ASN A 595 -3.24 -22.33 -7.07
N PRO A 596 -4.24 -23.05 -6.50
CA PRO A 596 -5.23 -23.84 -7.20
C PRO A 596 -6.17 -22.95 -7.99
N ARG A 597 -6.86 -23.60 -8.91
CA ARG A 597 -7.77 -22.90 -9.79
C ARG A 597 -9.09 -22.55 -9.08
N PRO A 598 -9.55 -21.28 -9.14
CA PRO A 598 -10.79 -20.89 -8.49
C PRO A 598 -12.02 -21.53 -9.16
N GLU A 599 -13.05 -21.78 -8.36
CA GLU A 599 -14.36 -22.25 -8.82
C GLU A 599 -15.21 -21.11 -9.39
N LYS A 600 -15.00 -19.88 -8.89
CA LYS A 600 -15.72 -18.69 -9.30
C LYS A 600 -14.76 -17.52 -9.46
N VAL A 601 -15.00 -16.71 -10.49
CA VAL A 601 -14.32 -15.43 -10.69
C VAL A 601 -15.39 -14.34 -10.79
N LEU A 602 -15.29 -13.33 -9.93
CA LEU A 602 -16.13 -12.14 -9.92
C LEU A 602 -15.30 -10.97 -10.46
N CYS A 603 -15.66 -10.46 -11.64
CA CYS A 603 -14.97 -9.29 -12.21
C CYS A 603 -15.59 -8.00 -11.68
N VAL A 604 -14.75 -7.14 -11.12
CA VAL A 604 -15.06 -5.82 -10.54
C VAL A 604 -14.09 -4.78 -11.10
N HIS A 605 -14.11 -3.53 -10.63
CA HIS A 605 -13.12 -2.50 -10.97
C HIS A 605 -12.87 -2.37 -12.47
N GLY A 606 -13.88 -1.93 -13.21
CA GLY A 606 -13.85 -1.85 -14.66
C GLY A 606 -15.19 -1.41 -15.21
N ASP A 607 -15.17 -0.65 -16.31
CA ASP A 607 -16.38 -0.14 -16.96
C ASP A 607 -17.38 -1.28 -17.28
N GLU A 608 -18.66 -0.94 -17.46
CA GLU A 608 -19.70 -1.93 -17.75
C GLU A 608 -19.35 -2.84 -18.96
N SER A 609 -18.70 -2.30 -19.99
CA SER A 609 -18.23 -3.10 -21.13
C SER A 609 -17.14 -4.11 -20.75
N SER A 610 -16.25 -3.74 -19.84
CA SER A 610 -15.10 -4.51 -19.37
C SER A 610 -15.46 -5.54 -18.31
N THR A 611 -16.62 -5.39 -17.65
CA THR A 611 -17.17 -6.33 -16.65
C THR A 611 -18.25 -7.26 -17.22
N THR A 612 -18.54 -7.21 -18.52
CA THR A 612 -19.64 -7.98 -19.10
C THR A 612 -19.47 -9.51 -18.96
N ARG A 613 -20.60 -10.22 -18.94
CA ARG A 613 -20.64 -11.71 -18.95
C ARG A 613 -19.81 -12.34 -20.08
N ARG A 614 -19.60 -11.64 -21.21
CA ARG A 614 -18.73 -12.13 -22.29
C ARG A 614 -17.25 -12.07 -21.93
N VAL A 615 -16.82 -11.02 -21.22
CA VAL A 615 -15.46 -10.87 -20.70
C VAL A 615 -15.19 -11.90 -19.61
N ILE A 616 -16.13 -12.06 -18.66
CA ILE A 616 -16.06 -13.13 -17.65
C ILE A 616 -15.98 -14.49 -18.33
N ARG A 617 -16.79 -14.71 -19.37
CA ARG A 617 -16.72 -15.92 -20.18
C ARG A 617 -15.39 -16.06 -20.94
N SER A 618 -14.69 -15.02 -21.39
CA SER A 618 -13.36 -15.22 -21.99
C SER A 618 -12.31 -15.65 -20.97
N PHE A 619 -12.34 -15.12 -19.75
CA PHE A 619 -11.48 -15.57 -18.66
C PHE A 619 -11.76 -17.02 -18.27
N VAL A 620 -13.02 -17.42 -18.34
CA VAL A 620 -13.53 -18.66 -17.76
C VAL A 620 -13.75 -19.77 -18.82
N ILE A 621 -14.50 -19.56 -19.91
CA ILE A 621 -15.01 -20.55 -20.90
C ILE A 621 -13.95 -21.35 -21.64
N ARG A 622 -12.67 -20.96 -21.63
CA ARG A 622 -11.64 -21.94 -22.05
C ARG A 622 -11.67 -23.20 -21.17
N TYR A 623 -12.38 -23.15 -20.04
CA TYR A 623 -12.65 -24.21 -19.09
C TYR A 623 -14.05 -24.02 -18.44
N ARG A 624 -14.72 -25.08 -17.98
CA ARG A 624 -16.15 -25.01 -17.61
C ARG A 624 -16.39 -24.40 -16.22
N TYR A 625 -17.13 -23.29 -16.10
CA TYR A 625 -17.69 -22.82 -14.81
C TYR A 625 -19.08 -22.17 -14.94
N ASP A 626 -19.79 -22.14 -13.81
CA ASP A 626 -21.14 -21.61 -13.64
C ASP A 626 -21.09 -20.19 -13.04
N VAL A 627 -21.26 -19.17 -13.88
CA VAL A 627 -21.31 -17.76 -13.46
C VAL A 627 -22.77 -17.33 -13.35
N THR A 628 -23.22 -17.11 -12.10
CA THR A 628 -24.56 -16.60 -11.79
C THR A 628 -24.49 -15.10 -11.49
N VAL A 629 -24.76 -14.26 -12.49
CA VAL A 629 -25.10 -12.84 -12.28
C VAL A 629 -26.63 -12.78 -12.19
N ARG A 630 -27.19 -12.53 -11.00
CA ARG A 630 -28.62 -12.22 -10.88
C ARG A 630 -28.81 -10.74 -11.17
N PRO A 631 -29.62 -10.37 -12.18
CA PRO A 631 -30.08 -8.99 -12.28
C PRO A 631 -31.05 -8.71 -11.13
N SER A 632 -30.96 -7.51 -10.57
CA SER A 632 -31.94 -6.91 -9.66
C SER A 632 -33.33 -6.85 -10.30
#